data_AF-A0A6G0VQC9-F1
#
_entry.id   AF-A0A6G0VQC9-F1
#
_cell.length_a   1.000
_cell.length_b   1.000
_cell.length_c   1.000
_cell.angle_alpha   90.00
_cell.angle_beta   90.00
_cell.angle_gamma   90.00
#
_symmetry.space_group_name_H-M   'P 1'
#
loop_
_entity.id
_entity.type
_entity.pdbx_description
1 polymer ?
#
loop_
_entity_poly.entity_id
_entity_poly.type
_entity_poly.pdbx_seq_one_letter_code
_entity_poly.pdbx_strand_id
1 'polypeptide(L)'
;MTALQSSQFLKPKITIDSDINIIVSKLDDVLKNQITTNNTLTTLSNIIRELEKTLKEKEKIIQTLEFKINVLEQNEKALKSVFEFSSKRKRDEFLKKRGKIEYNNSKIFINESLTAYNRKLFWETRKKAKELGYRYIWTSNGRIFCKKDELSKKMQVRNNDDSHFL
;
A
#
# COMPACT_ATOMS: atom_id res chain seq x y z
N MET A 1 58.37 -51.13 88.11
CA MET A 1 58.32 -51.67 86.73
C MET A 1 57.01 -52.45 86.63
N THR A 2 56.00 -52.11 85.84
CA THR A 2 55.90 -51.26 84.65
C THR A 2 54.41 -50.94 84.45
N ALA A 3 54.14 -49.81 83.79
CA ALA A 3 52.84 -49.28 83.40
C ALA A 3 51.98 -50.26 82.61
N LEU A 4 50.66 -50.17 82.82
CA LEU A 4 49.66 -50.41 81.77
C LEU A 4 48.58 -49.33 81.92
N GLN A 5 48.74 -48.26 81.13
CA GLN A 5 47.72 -47.25 80.88
C GLN A 5 46.60 -47.88 80.06
N SER A 6 45.37 -47.82 80.58
CA SER A 6 44.14 -48.12 79.86
C SER A 6 43.98 -47.11 78.72
N SER A 7 44.11 -47.57 77.47
CA SER A 7 43.84 -46.74 76.29
C SER A 7 42.34 -46.42 76.22
N GLN A 8 41.97 -45.17 76.48
CA GLN A 8 40.67 -44.65 76.07
C GLN A 8 40.65 -44.57 74.54
N PHE A 9 39.89 -45.46 73.91
CA PHE A 9 39.49 -45.31 72.51
C PHE A 9 38.57 -44.07 72.41
N LEU A 10 39.11 -42.93 71.99
CA LEU A 10 38.31 -41.82 71.50
C LEU A 10 37.63 -42.25 70.19
N LYS A 11 36.30 -42.37 70.22
CA LYS A 11 35.51 -42.39 68.97
C LYS A 11 35.71 -41.05 68.25
N PRO A 12 35.86 -41.03 66.92
CA PRO A 12 36.01 -39.78 66.20
C PRO A 12 34.67 -39.03 66.26
N LYS A 13 34.64 -37.90 66.96
CA LYS A 13 33.51 -36.97 66.94
C LYS A 13 33.58 -36.20 65.61
N ILE A 14 33.14 -36.83 64.53
CA ILE A 14 33.08 -36.22 63.21
C ILE A 14 31.94 -35.19 63.21
N THR A 15 32.27 -34.01 62.70
CA THR A 15 31.62 -32.70 62.86
C THR A 15 30.36 -32.56 61.98
N ILE A 16 29.22 -33.06 62.45
CA ILE A 16 27.91 -32.97 61.75
C ILE A 16 27.54 -31.51 61.39
N ASP A 17 27.93 -30.55 62.23
CA ASP A 17 27.61 -29.13 62.03
C ASP A 17 28.33 -28.52 60.80
N SER A 18 29.51 -29.03 60.45
CA SER A 18 30.28 -28.55 59.28
C SER A 18 29.58 -28.89 57.98
N ASP A 19 29.13 -30.13 57.85
CA ASP A 19 28.46 -30.61 56.64
C ASP A 19 27.08 -29.95 56.46
N ILE A 20 26.36 -29.71 57.56
CA ILE A 20 25.10 -28.95 57.56
C ILE A 20 25.34 -27.51 57.06
N ASN A 21 26.38 -26.83 57.54
CA ASN A 21 26.68 -25.47 57.11
C ASN A 21 27.01 -25.37 55.60
N ILE A 22 27.71 -26.37 55.05
CA ILE A 22 28.01 -26.44 53.61
C ILE A 22 26.74 -26.64 52.78
N ILE A 23 25.79 -27.45 53.27
CA ILE A 23 24.51 -27.68 52.58
C ILE A 23 23.67 -26.40 52.60
N VAL A 24 23.61 -25.71 53.74
CA VAL A 24 22.88 -24.45 53.90
C VAL A 24 23.43 -23.37 52.96
N SER A 25 24.75 -23.21 52.86
CA SER A 25 25.34 -22.19 51.96
C SER A 25 25.01 -22.47 50.49
N LYS A 26 25.03 -23.74 50.06
CA LYS A 26 24.66 -24.12 48.69
C LYS A 26 23.17 -23.88 48.41
N LEU A 27 22.31 -24.12 49.40
CA LEU A 27 20.87 -23.81 49.30
C LEU A 27 20.64 -22.32 49.14
N ASP A 28 21.35 -21.47 49.90
CA ASP A 28 21.28 -20.02 49.78
C ASP A 28 21.75 -19.54 48.40
N ASP A 29 22.84 -20.11 47.87
CA ASP A 29 23.33 -19.81 46.52
C ASP A 29 22.30 -20.19 45.44
N VAL A 30 21.65 -21.35 45.57
CA VAL A 30 20.60 -21.81 44.65
C VAL A 30 19.39 -20.88 44.70
N LEU A 31 18.93 -20.50 45.89
CA LEU A 31 17.82 -19.57 46.09
C LEU A 31 18.14 -18.19 45.47
N LYS A 32 19.34 -17.68 45.71
CA LYS A 32 19.79 -16.38 45.17
C LYS A 32 19.80 -16.38 43.64
N ASN A 33 20.31 -17.45 43.03
CA ASN A 33 20.29 -17.62 41.58
C ASN A 33 18.85 -17.66 41.02
N GLN A 34 17.94 -18.40 41.67
CA GLN A 34 16.52 -18.46 41.28
C GLN A 34 15.84 -17.08 41.32
N ILE A 35 16.09 -16.29 42.38
CA ILE A 35 15.56 -14.93 42.52
C ILE A 35 16.10 -14.02 41.41
N THR A 36 17.40 -14.08 41.12
CA THR A 36 18.01 -13.32 40.02
C THR A 36 17.39 -13.68 38.67
N THR A 37 17.22 -14.96 38.37
CA THR A 37 16.57 -15.42 37.13
C THR A 37 15.13 -14.90 37.02
N ASN A 38 14.33 -14.99 38.08
CA ASN A 38 12.94 -14.51 38.09
C ASN A 38 12.84 -12.99 37.86
N ASN A 39 13.76 -12.20 38.44
CA ASN A 39 13.81 -10.76 38.23
C ASN A 39 14.19 -10.41 36.78
N THR A 40 15.12 -11.14 36.16
CA THR A 40 15.46 -10.94 34.75
C THR A 40 14.29 -11.28 33.82
N LEU A 41 13.56 -12.37 34.11
CA LEU A 41 12.37 -12.78 33.33
C LEU A 41 11.25 -11.73 33.39
N THR A 42 11.06 -11.13 34.57
CA THR A 42 10.08 -10.05 34.77
C THR A 42 10.47 -8.81 33.96
N THR A 43 11.75 -8.43 34.00
CA THR A 43 12.27 -7.30 33.21
C THR A 43 12.10 -7.52 31.71
N LEU A 44 12.43 -8.71 31.21
CA LEU A 44 12.24 -9.09 29.80
C LEU A 44 10.76 -9.05 29.39
N SER A 45 9.86 -9.52 30.25
CA SER A 45 8.41 -9.50 29.98
C SER A 45 7.89 -8.06 29.83
N ASN A 46 8.38 -7.13 30.67
CA ASN A 46 8.04 -5.72 30.55
C ASN A 46 8.55 -5.10 29.25
N ILE A 47 9.79 -5.43 28.84
CA ILE A 47 10.37 -4.96 27.58
C ILE A 47 9.56 -5.48 26.38
N ILE A 48 9.20 -6.77 26.38
CA ILE A 48 8.37 -7.36 25.31
C ILE A 48 7.03 -6.60 25.19
N ARG A 49 6.38 -6.32 26.32
CA ARG A 49 5.10 -5.58 26.35
C ARG A 49 5.22 -4.17 25.76
N GLU A 50 6.31 -3.45 26.05
CA GLU A 50 6.56 -2.12 25.46
C GLU A 50 6.87 -2.20 23.97
N LEU A 51 7.59 -3.23 23.52
CA LEU A 51 7.85 -3.47 22.10
C LEU A 51 6.56 -3.74 21.33
N GLU A 52 5.65 -4.57 21.87
CA GLU A 52 4.34 -4.84 21.28
C GLU A 52 3.49 -3.58 21.13
N LYS A 53 3.50 -2.72 22.17
CA LYS A 53 2.80 -1.42 22.12
C LYS A 53 3.35 -0.54 21.00
N THR A 54 4.67 -0.43 20.91
CA THR A 54 5.36 0.35 19.88
C THR A 54 5.06 -0.17 18.48
N LEU A 55 5.03 -1.50 18.30
CA LEU A 55 4.69 -2.14 17.03
C LEU A 55 3.28 -1.73 16.57
N LYS A 56 2.30 -1.80 17.48
CA LYS A 56 0.89 -1.45 17.21
C LYS A 56 0.71 0.01 16.80
N GLU A 57 1.50 0.91 17.38
CA GLU A 57 1.49 2.33 16.98
C GLU A 57 2.06 2.51 15.56
N LYS A 58 3.14 1.82 15.22
CA LYS A 58 3.73 1.85 13.88
C LYS A 58 2.79 1.28 12.82
N GLU A 59 2.07 0.20 13.12
CA GLU A 59 1.06 -0.38 12.21
C GLU A 59 -0.02 0.64 11.80
N LYS A 60 -0.51 1.44 12.75
CA LYS A 60 -1.49 2.51 12.45
C LYS A 60 -0.92 3.56 11.51
N ILE A 61 0.35 3.94 11.70
CA ILE A 61 1.03 4.91 10.85
C ILE A 61 1.15 4.34 9.43
N ILE A 62 1.55 3.07 9.28
CA ILE A 62 1.66 2.40 7.99
C ILE A 62 0.31 2.40 7.26
N GLN A 63 -0.77 1.96 7.93
CA GLN A 63 -2.12 1.98 7.34
C GLN A 63 -2.54 3.37 6.86
N THR A 64 -2.20 4.41 7.63
CA THR A 64 -2.48 5.80 7.25
C THR A 64 -1.68 6.24 6.02
N LEU A 65 -0.42 5.81 5.92
CA LEU A 65 0.44 6.12 4.77
C LEU A 65 -0.03 5.37 3.51
N GLU A 66 -0.38 4.10 3.62
CA GLU A 66 -0.95 3.31 2.52
C GLU A 66 -2.22 3.97 1.97
N PHE A 67 -3.10 4.46 2.86
CA PHE A 67 -4.28 5.21 2.45
C PHE A 67 -3.90 6.49 1.69
N LYS A 68 -2.95 7.27 2.20
CA LYS A 68 -2.48 8.51 1.53
C LYS A 68 -1.85 8.22 0.17
N ILE A 69 -1.04 7.17 0.06
CA ILE A 69 -0.40 6.75 -1.20
C ILE A 69 -1.48 6.38 -2.22
N ASN A 70 -2.46 5.56 -1.85
CA ASN A 70 -3.57 5.20 -2.74
C ASN A 70 -4.36 6.44 -3.21
N VAL A 71 -4.60 7.41 -2.32
CA VAL A 71 -5.23 8.68 -2.70
C VAL A 71 -4.36 9.47 -3.69
N LEU A 72 -3.04 9.50 -3.51
CA LEU A 72 -2.11 10.17 -4.43
C LEU A 72 -2.03 9.47 -5.79
N GLU A 73 -1.97 8.13 -5.82
CA GLU A 73 -2.02 7.33 -7.04
C GLU A 73 -3.35 7.53 -7.80
N GLN A 74 -4.47 7.62 -7.08
CA GLN A 74 -5.75 7.95 -7.70
C GLN A 74 -5.86 9.41 -8.16
N ASN A 75 -5.06 10.33 -7.59
CA ASN A 75 -4.98 11.73 -8.00
C ASN A 75 -3.95 11.96 -9.11
N GLU A 76 -3.03 11.03 -9.37
CA GLU A 76 -2.24 10.91 -10.61
C GLU A 76 -3.10 10.54 -11.83
N LYS A 77 -4.42 10.60 -11.71
CA LYS A 77 -5.39 10.54 -12.81
C LYS A 77 -4.99 11.54 -13.90
N ALA A 78 -4.34 11.03 -14.94
CA ALA A 78 -3.91 11.70 -16.17
C ALA A 78 -4.24 13.20 -16.21
N LEU A 79 -3.27 14.03 -15.82
CA LEU A 79 -3.40 15.48 -15.82
C LEU A 79 -3.89 15.96 -17.20
N LYS A 80 -5.14 16.40 -17.26
CA LYS A 80 -5.73 16.94 -18.48
C LYS A 80 -5.27 18.39 -18.66
N SER A 81 -4.22 18.59 -19.45
CA SER A 81 -3.80 19.93 -19.87
C SER A 81 -4.62 20.42 -21.07
N VAL A 82 -5.10 21.66 -21.01
CA VAL A 82 -5.79 22.32 -22.11
C VAL A 82 -4.86 23.38 -22.68
N PHE A 83 -4.60 23.30 -23.99
CA PHE A 83 -3.78 24.27 -24.70
C PHE A 83 -4.65 25.11 -25.62
N GLU A 84 -4.48 26.43 -25.55
CA GLU A 84 -5.08 27.36 -26.48
C GLU A 84 -4.09 27.70 -27.60
N PHE A 85 -4.57 27.70 -28.84
CA PHE A 85 -3.77 28.09 -30.00
C PHE A 85 -4.12 29.51 -30.39
N SER A 86 -3.12 30.28 -30.84
CA SER A 86 -3.30 31.62 -31.41
C SER A 86 -4.25 31.68 -32.61
N SER A 87 -4.50 30.56 -33.29
CA SER A 87 -5.51 30.48 -34.35
C SER A 87 -6.10 29.08 -34.48
N LYS A 88 -7.36 29.03 -34.94
CA LYS A 88 -8.05 27.77 -35.28
C LYS A 88 -7.29 26.96 -36.33
N ARG A 89 -6.69 27.63 -37.32
CA ARG A 89 -5.89 26.99 -38.39
C ARG A 89 -4.70 26.22 -37.82
N LYS A 90 -3.90 26.84 -36.94
CA LYS A 90 -2.75 26.17 -36.30
C LYS A 90 -3.18 24.97 -35.45
N ARG A 91 -4.26 25.13 -34.67
CA ARG A 91 -4.87 24.02 -33.92
C ARG A 91 -5.26 22.87 -34.85
N ASP A 92 -5.94 23.13 -35.96
CA ASP A 92 -6.41 22.08 -36.89
C ASP A 92 -5.25 21.37 -37.58
N GLU A 93 -4.21 22.11 -37.95
CA GLU A 93 -3.00 21.53 -38.50
C GLU A 93 -2.28 20.64 -37.47
N PHE A 94 -2.15 21.11 -36.23
CA PHE A 94 -1.60 20.33 -35.13
C PHE A 94 -2.42 19.06 -34.89
N LEU A 95 -3.74 19.19 -34.82
CA LEU A 95 -4.64 18.07 -34.63
C LEU A 95 -4.55 17.05 -35.77
N LYS A 96 -4.36 17.45 -37.03
CA LYS A 96 -4.17 16.51 -38.15
C LYS A 96 -2.89 15.70 -38.03
N LYS A 97 -1.84 16.28 -37.43
CA LYS A 97 -0.52 15.67 -37.26
C LYS A 97 -0.36 14.88 -35.94
N ARG A 98 -1.39 14.85 -35.10
CA ARG A 98 -1.34 14.39 -33.69
C ARG A 98 -1.10 12.90 -33.44
N GLY A 99 -0.48 12.16 -34.37
CA GLY A 99 -0.41 10.68 -34.47
C GLY A 99 -0.06 9.89 -33.20
N LYS A 100 0.95 9.02 -33.25
CA LYS A 100 1.40 8.29 -32.05
C LYS A 100 2.42 9.16 -31.34
N ILE A 101 1.96 9.94 -30.37
CA ILE A 101 2.84 10.75 -29.51
C ILE A 101 3.06 9.96 -28.23
N GLU A 102 4.33 9.73 -27.90
CA GLU A 102 4.76 9.01 -26.71
C GLU A 102 5.78 9.86 -25.95
N TYR A 103 5.72 9.83 -24.63
CA TYR A 103 6.64 10.51 -23.72
C TYR A 103 6.90 9.61 -22.52
N ASN A 104 8.16 9.40 -22.14
CA ASN A 104 8.56 8.50 -21.06
C ASN A 104 7.85 7.13 -21.13
N ASN A 105 7.87 6.49 -22.31
CA ASN A 105 7.20 5.21 -22.58
C ASN A 105 5.68 5.20 -22.34
N SER A 106 5.07 6.37 -22.16
CA SER A 106 3.62 6.55 -21.95
C SER A 106 2.98 7.18 -23.18
N LYS A 107 1.85 6.62 -23.61
CA LYS A 107 1.08 7.14 -24.75
C LYS A 107 0.35 8.41 -24.35
N ILE A 108 0.53 9.48 -25.15
CA ILE A 108 -0.17 10.74 -24.98
C ILE A 108 -1.37 10.77 -25.93
N PHE A 109 -2.56 10.96 -25.37
CA PHE A 109 -3.78 11.13 -26.15
C PHE A 109 -4.13 12.61 -26.33
N ILE A 110 -4.08 13.08 -27.57
CA ILE A 110 -4.45 14.45 -27.91
C ILE A 110 -5.84 14.47 -28.56
N ASN A 111 -6.78 15.17 -27.93
CA ASN A 111 -8.14 15.35 -28.41
C ASN A 111 -8.47 16.85 -28.54
N GLU A 112 -9.46 17.17 -29.37
CA GLU A 112 -9.99 18.53 -29.38
C GLU A 112 -10.77 18.83 -28.09
N SER A 113 -10.72 20.08 -27.63
CA SER A 113 -11.52 20.52 -26.49
C SER A 113 -12.95 20.80 -26.95
N LEU A 114 -13.90 19.97 -26.51
CA LEU A 114 -15.33 20.15 -26.76
C LEU A 114 -15.97 21.03 -25.67
N THR A 115 -16.99 21.80 -26.07
CA THR A 115 -17.91 22.47 -25.15
C THR A 115 -18.57 21.45 -24.21
N ALA A 116 -19.05 21.90 -23.05
CA ALA A 116 -19.71 21.00 -22.10
C ALA A 116 -20.87 20.23 -22.75
N TYR A 117 -21.68 20.92 -23.57
CA TYR A 117 -22.76 20.33 -24.34
C TYR A 117 -22.28 19.26 -25.32
N ASN A 118 -21.33 19.58 -26.21
CA ASN A 118 -20.83 18.61 -27.21
C ASN A 118 -20.11 17.44 -26.55
N ARG A 119 -19.47 17.64 -25.40
CA ARG A 119 -18.84 16.56 -24.63
C ARG A 119 -19.87 15.58 -24.08
N LYS A 120 -20.98 16.09 -23.53
CA LYS A 120 -22.10 15.27 -23.07
C LYS A 120 -22.74 14.51 -24.25
N LEU A 121 -23.05 15.23 -25.33
CA LEU A 121 -23.60 14.66 -26.55
C LEU A 121 -22.70 13.57 -27.14
N PHE A 122 -21.38 13.77 -27.17
CA PHE A 122 -20.43 12.76 -27.67
C PHE A 122 -20.45 11.49 -26.84
N TRP A 123 -20.54 11.61 -25.51
CA TRP A 123 -20.59 10.45 -24.63
C TRP A 123 -21.89 9.67 -24.77
N GLU A 124 -23.03 10.37 -24.84
CA GLU A 124 -24.35 9.76 -25.06
C GLU A 124 -24.42 9.09 -26.45
N THR A 125 -23.93 9.77 -27.49
CA THR A 125 -23.79 9.23 -28.84
C THR A 125 -22.93 7.96 -28.82
N ARG A 126 -21.78 7.96 -28.14
CA ARG A 126 -20.87 6.80 -28.10
C ARG A 126 -21.53 5.58 -27.47
N LYS A 127 -22.37 5.77 -26.45
CA LYS A 127 -23.13 4.69 -25.81
C LYS A 127 -24.17 4.09 -26.76
N LYS A 128 -25.07 4.93 -27.29
CA LYS A 128 -26.11 4.49 -28.24
C LYS A 128 -25.51 3.84 -29.48
N ALA A 129 -24.48 4.44 -30.04
CA ALA A 129 -23.83 3.95 -31.24
C ALA A 129 -23.17 2.57 -31.01
N LYS A 130 -22.66 2.29 -29.80
CA LYS A 130 -22.17 0.95 -29.44
C LYS A 130 -23.30 -0.07 -29.43
N GLU A 131 -24.46 0.28 -28.86
CA GLU A 131 -25.66 -0.57 -28.83
C GLU A 131 -26.19 -0.86 -30.25
N LEU A 132 -26.14 0.13 -31.14
CA LEU A 132 -26.59 0.03 -32.53
C LEU A 132 -25.54 -0.56 -33.50
N GLY A 133 -24.37 -0.95 -33.00
CA GLY A 133 -23.31 -1.60 -33.78
C GLY A 133 -22.54 -0.67 -34.72
N TYR A 134 -22.45 0.63 -34.41
CA TYR A 134 -21.58 1.56 -35.14
C TYR A 134 -20.11 1.33 -34.81
N ARG A 135 -19.28 1.15 -35.84
CA ARG A 135 -17.85 0.89 -35.69
C ARG A 135 -17.01 2.15 -35.51
N TYR A 136 -17.40 3.27 -36.12
CA TYR A 136 -16.58 4.48 -36.13
C TYR A 136 -17.35 5.66 -35.55
N ILE A 137 -16.74 6.31 -34.56
CA ILE A 137 -17.26 7.53 -33.93
C ILE A 137 -16.07 8.44 -33.65
N TRP A 138 -16.13 9.66 -34.12
CA TRP A 138 -15.05 10.62 -33.96
C TRP A 138 -15.60 12.04 -33.91
N THR A 139 -14.73 12.97 -33.55
CA THR A 139 -15.06 14.39 -33.56
C THR A 139 -14.09 15.14 -34.48
N SER A 140 -14.61 16.18 -35.12
CA SER A 140 -13.82 17.03 -36.03
C SER A 140 -14.42 18.43 -36.05
N ASN A 141 -13.59 19.44 -35.79
CA ASN A 141 -14.01 20.85 -35.74
C ASN A 141 -15.17 21.08 -34.76
N GLY A 142 -15.15 20.39 -33.63
CA GLY A 142 -16.19 20.45 -32.60
C GLY A 142 -17.52 19.78 -32.99
N ARG A 143 -17.60 19.11 -34.14
CA ARG A 143 -18.77 18.36 -34.58
C ARG A 143 -18.54 16.86 -34.37
N ILE A 144 -19.61 16.14 -34.07
CA ILE A 144 -19.58 14.70 -33.81
C ILE A 144 -20.05 13.97 -35.07
N PHE A 145 -19.34 12.91 -35.42
CA PHE A 145 -19.66 12.07 -36.56
C PHE A 145 -19.67 10.60 -36.17
N CYS A 146 -20.54 9.84 -36.80
CA CYS A 146 -20.58 8.39 -36.72
C CYS A 146 -20.60 7.76 -38.11
N LYS A 147 -20.19 6.49 -38.19
CA LYS A 147 -20.29 5.67 -39.39
C LYS A 147 -20.38 4.20 -38.98
N LYS A 148 -21.37 3.48 -39.52
CA LYS A 148 -21.73 2.14 -39.07
C LYS A 148 -20.67 1.10 -39.44
N ASP A 149 -20.34 1.03 -40.71
CA ASP A 149 -19.28 0.20 -41.29
C ASP A 149 -18.51 0.99 -42.36
N GLU A 150 -17.51 0.39 -43.01
CA GLU A 150 -16.67 1.06 -44.01
C GLU A 150 -17.44 1.52 -45.26
N LEU A 151 -18.55 0.86 -45.58
CA LEU A 151 -19.37 1.15 -46.77
C LEU A 151 -20.45 2.20 -46.48
N SER A 152 -20.84 2.35 -45.22
CA SER A 152 -21.89 3.26 -44.79
C SER A 152 -21.51 4.72 -44.96
N LYS A 153 -22.52 5.55 -45.23
CA LYS A 153 -22.36 7.00 -45.25
C LYS A 153 -22.02 7.51 -43.84
N LYS A 154 -21.11 8.48 -43.76
CA LYS A 154 -20.86 9.22 -42.51
C LYS A 154 -22.07 10.08 -42.18
N MET A 155 -22.48 10.11 -40.91
CA MET A 155 -23.56 10.95 -40.42
C MET A 155 -23.03 11.90 -39.36
N GLN A 156 -23.59 13.11 -39.31
CA GLN A 156 -23.26 14.10 -38.28
C GLN A 156 -24.34 14.06 -37.21
N VAL A 157 -23.93 14.09 -35.95
CA VAL A 157 -24.83 14.21 -34.79
C VAL A 157 -24.86 15.66 -34.35
N ARG A 158 -26.06 16.22 -34.27
CA ARG A 158 -26.30 17.62 -33.91
C ARG A 158 -26.96 17.74 -32.54
N ASN A 159 -27.81 16.80 -32.17
CA ASN A 159 -28.52 16.78 -30.90
C ASN A 159 -28.79 15.33 -30.45
N ASN A 160 -29.37 15.17 -29.27
CA ASN A 160 -29.69 13.86 -28.70
C ASN A 160 -30.88 13.17 -29.38
N ASP A 161 -31.67 13.93 -30.12
CA ASP A 161 -32.96 13.54 -30.72
C ASP A 161 -32.83 13.26 -32.22
N ASP A 162 -31.62 13.29 -32.78
CA ASP A 162 -31.37 13.00 -34.19
C ASP A 162 -31.87 11.58 -34.47
N SER A 163 -33.03 11.51 -35.12
CA SER A 163 -33.84 10.30 -35.34
C SER A 163 -33.17 9.25 -36.24
N HIS A 164 -31.98 9.55 -36.77
CA HIS A 164 -31.11 8.59 -37.43
C HIS A 164 -30.27 7.74 -36.44
N PHE A 165 -30.34 8.05 -35.13
CA PHE A 165 -29.82 7.27 -34.01
C PHE A 165 -30.90 6.54 -33.20
N LEU A 166 -32.17 6.65 -33.58
CA LEU A 166 -33.28 5.80 -33.14
C LEU A 166 -33.55 4.74 -34.21
#